data_AF-A0A0Q7HTW3-F1
#
_entry.id   AF-A0A0Q7HTW3-F1
#
_cell.length_a   1.000
_cell.length_b   1.000
_cell.length_c   1.000
_cell.angle_alpha   90.00
_cell.angle_beta   90.00
_cell.angle_gamma   90.00
#
_symmetry.space_group_name_H-M   'P 1'
#
loop_
_entity.id
_entity.type
_entity.pdbx_description
1 polymer ?
#
loop_
_entity_poly.entity_id
_entity_poly.type
_entity_poly.pdbx_seq_one_letter_code
_entity_poly.pdbx_strand_id
1 'polypeptide(L)'
;MGLGFAHAQGEQARAGTEARNIHVRDGIGADEFVAMRTARDATLDVPTLILPSIQVNVRGGRLQPADDNGVAYLRIPVDALPAQRRPAGG
;
A
#
# COMPACT_ATOMS: atom_id res chain seq x y z
N MET A 1 15.21 33.62 -25.39
CA MET A 1 15.76 32.40 -24.77
C MET A 1 14.69 31.83 -23.84
N GLY A 2 14.09 30.69 -24.19
CA GLY A 2 13.28 29.87 -23.26
C GLY A 2 14.18 29.21 -22.21
N LEU A 3 13.74 28.45 -21.21
CA LEU A 3 12.54 27.67 -20.85
C LEU A 3 12.55 27.66 -19.30
N GLY A 4 11.50 27.58 -18.48
CA GLY A 4 10.27 26.79 -18.59
C GLY A 4 10.39 25.47 -17.81
N PHE A 5 10.34 25.46 -16.47
CA PHE A 5 10.09 24.31 -15.56
C PHE A 5 9.77 24.87 -14.16
N ALA A 6 8.81 24.42 -13.34
CA ALA A 6 7.77 23.42 -13.46
C ALA A 6 6.64 23.81 -12.47
N HIS A 7 5.41 23.43 -12.82
CA HIS A 7 4.21 23.61 -12.02
C HIS A 7 4.35 22.99 -10.61
N ALA A 8 4.19 23.82 -9.58
CA ALA A 8 3.89 23.37 -8.24
C ALA A 8 2.47 22.78 -8.21
N GLN A 9 2.34 21.47 -8.41
CA GLN A 9 1.12 20.72 -8.12
C GLN A 9 1.16 20.21 -6.67
N GLY A 10 1.18 21.14 -5.71
CA GLY A 10 1.21 20.80 -4.27
C GLY A 10 -0.08 21.09 -3.52
N GLU A 11 -1.01 21.86 -4.11
CA GLU A 11 -2.10 22.48 -3.34
C GLU A 11 -3.50 22.23 -3.91
N GLN A 12 -3.62 21.45 -4.98
CA GLN A 12 -4.93 21.05 -5.49
C GLN A 12 -5.46 19.87 -4.64
N ALA A 13 -6.63 20.09 -4.02
CA ALA A 13 -7.57 19.07 -3.51
C ALA A 13 -7.62 18.74 -2.00
N ARG A 14 -7.60 19.73 -1.09
CA ARG A 14 -8.22 19.52 0.25
C ARG A 14 -9.75 19.57 0.17
N ALA A 15 -10.30 20.64 -0.39
CA ALA A 15 -11.76 20.80 -0.55
C ALA A 15 -12.40 19.82 -1.57
N GLY A 16 -11.63 19.35 -2.55
CA GLY A 16 -12.11 18.42 -3.57
C GLY A 16 -12.16 16.95 -3.14
N THR A 17 -11.39 16.57 -2.11
CA THR A 17 -11.32 15.18 -1.63
C THR A 17 -12.40 14.88 -0.59
N GLU A 18 -12.71 15.77 0.34
CA GLU A 18 -13.75 15.55 1.37
C GLU A 18 -15.16 15.39 0.78
N ALA A 19 -15.53 16.19 -0.22
CA ALA A 19 -16.87 16.13 -0.80
C ALA A 19 -17.14 14.86 -1.64
N ARG A 20 -16.10 14.12 -2.06
CA ARG A 20 -16.22 12.99 -3.01
C ARG A 20 -15.62 11.68 -2.50
N ASN A 21 -14.97 11.68 -1.34
CA ASN A 21 -14.36 10.47 -0.79
C ASN A 21 -15.43 9.61 -0.12
N ILE A 22 -15.74 8.48 -0.77
CA ILE A 22 -16.74 7.51 -0.32
C ILE A 22 -16.44 6.90 1.07
N HIS A 23 -15.21 7.07 1.59
CA HIS A 23 -14.80 6.57 2.89
C HIS A 23 -14.63 7.66 3.97
N VAL A 24 -14.37 8.92 3.58
CA VAL A 24 -14.14 10.04 4.50
C VAL A 24 -14.85 11.26 3.93
N ARG A 25 -16.11 11.43 4.31
CA ARG A 25 -16.94 12.60 4.02
C ARG A 25 -17.30 13.30 5.34
N ASP A 26 -17.66 14.57 5.26
CA ASP A 26 -18.24 15.28 6.40
C ASP A 26 -19.40 14.48 7.01
N GLY A 27 -19.32 14.21 8.32
CA GLY A 27 -20.38 13.55 9.10
C GLY A 27 -20.10 12.11 9.59
N ILE A 28 -18.98 11.48 9.21
CA ILE A 28 -18.58 10.18 9.80
C ILE A 28 -17.66 10.43 11.00
N GLY A 29 -18.10 9.99 12.19
CA GLY A 29 -17.27 10.05 13.40
C GLY A 29 -16.11 9.05 13.35
N ALA A 30 -15.07 9.27 14.16
CA ALA A 30 -13.89 8.39 14.20
C ALA A 30 -14.26 6.91 14.45
N ASP A 31 -15.19 6.65 15.37
CA ASP A 31 -15.62 5.28 15.71
C ASP A 31 -16.34 4.59 14.55
N GLU A 32 -17.19 5.33 13.83
CA GLU A 32 -17.90 4.82 12.65
C GLU A 32 -16.92 4.53 11.51
N PHE A 33 -15.91 5.38 11.33
CA PHE A 33 -14.84 5.15 10.36
C PHE A 33 -14.02 3.89 10.69
N VAL A 34 -13.63 3.71 11.97
CA VAL A 34 -12.92 2.51 12.43
C VAL A 34 -13.76 1.27 12.19
N ALA A 35 -15.02 1.27 12.60
CA ALA A 35 -15.92 0.13 12.41
C ALA A 35 -16.06 -0.27 10.93
N MET A 36 -16.29 0.72 10.05
CA MET A 36 -16.38 0.50 8.60
C MET A 36 -15.08 -0.07 8.02
N ARG A 37 -13.91 0.47 8.41
CA ARG A 37 -12.61 -0.01 7.94
C ARG A 37 -12.27 -1.39 8.46
N THR A 38 -12.49 -1.67 9.74
CA THR A 38 -12.25 -3.00 10.32
C THR A 38 -13.10 -4.06 9.63
N ALA A 39 -14.38 -3.78 9.39
CA ALA A 39 -15.28 -4.70 8.67
C ALA A 39 -14.81 -4.95 7.24
N ARG A 40 -14.36 -3.92 6.54
CA ARG A 40 -13.83 -4.04 5.17
C ARG A 40 -12.51 -4.81 5.14
N ASP A 41 -11.54 -4.44 5.97
CA ASP A 41 -10.20 -5.00 5.95
C ASP A 41 -10.21 -6.50 6.26
N ALA A 42 -11.15 -6.97 7.08
CA ALA A 42 -11.38 -8.39 7.35
C ALA A 42 -11.79 -9.22 6.12
N THR A 43 -12.26 -8.57 5.05
CA THR A 43 -12.69 -9.24 3.81
C THR A 43 -11.63 -9.24 2.71
N LEU A 44 -10.51 -8.52 2.89
CA LEU A 44 -9.50 -8.36 1.87
C LEU A 44 -8.45 -9.47 1.93
N ASP A 45 -8.11 -9.99 0.76
CA ASP A 45 -6.96 -10.87 0.62
C ASP A 45 -5.64 -10.12 0.84
N VAL A 46 -4.62 -10.86 1.26
CA VAL A 46 -3.27 -10.35 1.39
C VAL A 46 -2.73 -9.93 0.01
N PRO A 47 -2.17 -8.72 -0.14
CA PRO A 47 -1.58 -8.29 -1.41
C PRO A 47 -0.42 -9.20 -1.81
N THR A 48 -0.38 -9.61 -3.08
CA THR A 48 0.62 -10.55 -3.63
C THR A 48 2.07 -10.16 -3.34
N LEU A 49 2.37 -8.85 -3.32
CA LEU A 49 3.72 -8.32 -3.14
C LEU A 49 3.98 -7.75 -1.74
N ILE A 50 3.14 -8.02 -0.75
CA ILE A 50 3.31 -7.40 0.58
C ILE A 50 4.66 -7.74 1.21
N LEU A 51 5.08 -9.00 1.18
CA LEU A 51 6.34 -9.46 1.77
C LEU A 51 7.58 -8.96 1.02
N PRO A 52 7.66 -9.07 -0.33
CA PRO A 52 8.74 -8.45 -1.09
C PRO A 52 8.83 -6.94 -0.89
N SER A 53 7.68 -6.25 -0.94
CA SER A 53 7.63 -4.79 -0.86
C SER A 53 8.11 -4.29 0.50
N ILE A 54 7.65 -4.89 1.60
CA ILE A 54 8.09 -4.50 2.94
C ILE A 54 9.60 -4.65 3.06
N GLN A 55 10.15 -5.80 2.66
CA GLN A 55 11.58 -6.10 2.78
C GLN A 55 12.48 -5.09 2.06
N VAL A 56 12.04 -4.59 0.90
CA VAL A 56 12.81 -3.63 0.09
C VAL A 56 12.54 -2.19 0.51
N ASN A 57 11.29 -1.84 0.81
CA ASN A 57 10.88 -0.46 1.09
C ASN A 57 11.42 0.06 2.43
N VAL A 58 11.50 -0.80 3.47
CA VAL A 58 12.11 -0.41 4.75
C VAL A 58 13.60 -0.06 4.63
N ARG A 59 14.26 -0.51 3.56
CA ARG A 59 15.66 -0.22 3.22
C ARG A 59 15.82 0.96 2.25
N GLY A 60 14.75 1.72 2.03
CA GLY A 60 14.72 2.82 1.07
C GLY A 60 14.86 2.35 -0.38
N GLY A 61 14.27 1.21 -0.73
CA GLY A 61 14.30 0.65 -2.08
C GLY A 61 15.52 -0.24 -2.38
N ARG A 62 16.44 -0.41 -1.43
CA ARG A 62 17.64 -1.24 -1.61
C ARG A 62 17.35 -2.70 -1.28
N LEU A 63 17.89 -3.63 -2.08
CA LEU A 63 17.82 -5.05 -1.79
C LEU A 63 18.62 -5.44 -0.54
N GLN A 64 18.42 -6.69 -0.09
CA GLN A 64 19.29 -7.32 0.91
C GLN A 64 20.73 -7.37 0.40
N PRO A 65 21.74 -7.46 1.29
CA PRO A 65 23.08 -7.87 0.87
C PRO A 65 23.00 -9.25 0.20
N ALA A 66 23.91 -9.51 -0.73
CA ALA A 66 24.07 -10.83 -1.29
C ALA A 66 24.57 -11.82 -0.24
N ASP A 67 24.12 -13.07 -0.34
CA ASP A 67 24.72 -14.20 0.38
C ASP A 67 26.09 -14.56 -0.26
N ASP A 68 26.79 -15.55 0.29
CA ASP A 68 28.15 -15.95 -0.14
C ASP A 68 28.25 -16.35 -1.62
N ASN A 69 27.13 -16.70 -2.25
CA ASN A 69 27.04 -17.01 -3.67
C ASN A 69 26.88 -15.77 -4.57
N GLY A 70 26.92 -14.56 -3.99
CA GLY A 70 26.76 -13.31 -4.71
C GLY A 70 25.31 -12.96 -5.08
N VAL A 71 24.32 -13.70 -4.58
CA VAL A 71 22.89 -13.49 -4.89
C VAL A 71 22.15 -12.98 -3.65
N ALA A 72 21.33 -11.94 -3.84
CA ALA A 72 20.43 -11.45 -2.80
C ALA A 72 19.08 -12.20 -2.85
N TYR A 73 18.62 -12.67 -1.69
CA TYR A 73 17.37 -13.43 -1.57
C TYR A 73 16.32 -12.69 -0.74
N LEU A 74 15.09 -12.65 -1.22
CA LEU A 74 13.94 -12.25 -0.40
C LEU A 74 13.44 -13.45 0.38
N ARG A 75 13.23 -13.28 1.69
CA ARG A 75 12.78 -14.36 2.57
C ARG A 75 11.26 -14.34 2.64
N ILE A 76 10.63 -15.43 2.22
CA ILE A 76 9.17 -15.59 2.27
C ILE A 76 8.86 -16.63 3.36
N PRO A 77 8.31 -16.21 4.52
CA PRO A 77 7.85 -17.17 5.52
C PRO A 77 6.69 -17.99 4.95
N VAL A 78 6.69 -19.29 5.25
CA VAL A 78 5.76 -20.27 4.66
C VAL A 78 4.38 -20.25 5.34
N ASP A 79 4.32 -19.86 6.62
CA ASP A 79 3.15 -19.97 7.49
C ASP A 79 2.80 -18.67 8.23
N ALA A 80 3.53 -17.57 8.00
CA ALA A 80 3.32 -16.32 8.72
C ALA A 80 2.19 -15.43 8.17
N LEU A 81 1.70 -15.70 6.95
CA LEU A 81 0.60 -14.95 6.35
C LEU A 81 -0.57 -15.87 6.00
N PRO A 82 -1.82 -15.41 6.18
CA PRO A 82 -2.98 -16.16 5.73
C PRO A 82 -2.89 -16.40 4.22
N ALA A 83 -3.24 -17.63 3.81
CA ALA A 83 -3.17 -18.02 2.41
C ALA A 83 -4.06 -17.10 1.56
N GLN A 84 -3.49 -16.53 0.50
CA GLN A 84 -4.25 -15.81 -0.51
C GLN A 84 -5.33 -16.74 -1.06
N ARG A 85 -6.58 -16.28 -1.07
CA ARG A 85 -7.66 -17.06 -1.64
C ARG A 85 -7.43 -17.14 -3.15
N ARG A 86 -7.12 -18.34 -3.67
CA ARG A 86 -6.91 -18.51 -5.11
C ARG A 86 -8.21 -18.11 -5.82
N PRO A 87 -8.19 -17.24 -6.84
CA PRO A 87 -9.38 -16.98 -7.63
C PRO A 87 -9.86 -18.32 -8.21
N ALA A 88 -11.16 -18.56 -8.17
CA ALA A 88 -11.76 -19.72 -8.81
C ALA A 88 -11.59 -19.56 -10.34
N GLY A 89 -10.51 -20.12 -10.89
CA GLY A 89 -10.25 -20.18 -12.33
C GLY A 89 -8.97 -19.42 -12.76
N GLY A 90 -8.09 -20.14 -13.48
CA GLY A 90 -6.84 -19.63 -14.07
C GLY A 90 -5.75 -20.68 -14.02
#